data_AF-A0A645C3A0-F1
#
_entry.id   AF-A0A645C3A0-F1
#
_cell.length_a   1.000
_cell.length_b   1.000
_cell.length_c   1.000
_cell.angle_alpha   90.00
_cell.angle_beta   90.00
_cell.angle_gamma   90.00
#
_symmetry.space_group_name_H-M   'P 1'
#
loop_
_entity.id
_entity.type
_entity.pdbx_description
1 polymer ?
#
loop_
_entity_poly.entity_id
_entity_poly.type
_entity_poly.pdbx_seq_one_letter_code
_entity_poly.pdbx_strand_id
1 'polypeptide(L)'
;MAGVKLYNKSGDEKAVRIQQGIEKKFGFVPEVFQAMGRNGEFLERVLGIAEVAGKGLDPKTKELIIIAVSAVNGCEYCLDAHRSAALAAGVTDEEITAALEVAASISLFNNFNKAISLKSDLKSK
;
A
#
# COMPACT_ATOMS: atom_id res chain seq x y z
N MET A 1 7.25 14.89 -0.22
CA MET A 1 6.47 15.76 -1.11
C MET A 1 6.61 15.26 -2.53
N ALA A 2 5.52 15.21 -3.29
CA ALA A 2 5.52 14.75 -4.67
C ALA A 2 6.37 15.63 -5.59
N GLY A 3 7.18 15.00 -6.44
CA GLY A 3 7.98 15.69 -7.49
C GLY A 3 7.19 16.00 -8.77
N VAL A 4 5.86 15.82 -8.75
CA VAL A 4 4.97 15.99 -9.91
C VAL A 4 3.85 16.96 -9.59
N LYS A 5 3.18 17.47 -10.64
CA LYS A 5 2.01 18.33 -10.47
C LYS A 5 0.91 17.60 -9.69
N LEU A 6 0.47 18.23 -8.62
CA LEU A 6 -0.69 17.79 -7.83
C LEU A 6 -1.96 18.43 -8.35
N TYR A 7 -2.97 17.61 -8.65
CA TYR A 7 -4.30 18.05 -9.03
C TYR A 7 -5.19 17.98 -7.79
N ASN A 8 -5.08 18.98 -6.91
CA ASN A 8 -5.97 19.12 -5.74
C ASN A 8 -7.31 19.70 -6.20
N LYS A 9 -8.30 18.83 -6.41
CA LYS A 9 -9.65 19.15 -6.88
C LYS A 9 -9.63 20.04 -8.14
N SER A 10 -8.68 19.78 -9.03
CA SER A 10 -8.42 20.60 -10.24
C SER A 10 -8.17 19.78 -11.51
N GLY A 11 -8.47 18.48 -11.48
CA GLY A 11 -8.53 17.64 -12.69
C GLY A 11 -9.89 17.70 -13.38
N ASP A 12 -10.25 16.65 -14.12
CA ASP A 12 -11.59 16.54 -14.68
C ASP A 12 -12.68 16.44 -13.59
N GLU A 13 -13.94 16.66 -13.97
CA GLU A 13 -15.06 16.68 -13.03
C GLU A 13 -15.19 15.39 -12.20
N LYS A 14 -14.89 14.23 -12.79
CA LYS A 14 -14.98 12.94 -12.10
C LYS A 14 -13.89 12.82 -11.04
N ALA A 15 -12.66 13.24 -11.35
CA ALA A 15 -11.56 13.27 -10.38
C ALA A 15 -11.86 14.21 -9.20
N VAL A 16 -12.41 15.40 -9.47
CA VAL A 16 -12.80 16.36 -8.42
C VAL A 16 -13.84 15.74 -7.48
N ARG A 17 -14.89 15.11 -8.02
CA ARG A 17 -15.94 14.45 -7.23
C ARG A 17 -15.37 13.33 -6.35
N ILE A 18 -14.49 12.50 -6.89
CA ILE A 18 -13.83 11.42 -6.13
C ILE A 18 -12.98 12.00 -4.99
N GLN A 19 -12.18 13.02 -5.26
CA GLN A 19 -11.33 13.65 -4.24
C GLN A 19 -12.12 14.36 -3.14
N GLN A 20 -13.28 14.94 -3.44
CA GLN A 20 -14.21 15.45 -2.42
C GLN A 20 -14.69 14.32 -1.49
N GLY A 21 -14.96 13.14 -2.04
CA GLY A 21 -15.30 11.95 -1.25
C GLY A 21 -14.15 11.48 -0.34
N ILE A 22 -12.91 11.54 -0.82
CA ILE A 22 -11.70 11.24 -0.03
C ILE A 22 -11.54 12.26 1.10
N GLU A 23 -11.62 13.56 0.78
CA GLU A 23 -11.50 14.64 1.76
C GLU A 23 -12.57 14.53 2.86
N LYS A 24 -13.80 14.16 2.51
CA LYS A 24 -14.86 13.93 3.49
C LYS A 24 -14.54 12.79 4.47
N LYS A 25 -13.81 11.77 4.03
CA LYS A 25 -13.44 10.61 4.86
C LYS A 25 -12.22 10.88 5.75
N PHE A 26 -11.20 11.55 5.19
CA PHE A 26 -9.90 11.71 5.85
C PHE A 26 -9.62 13.12 6.36
N GLY A 27 -10.46 14.10 6.03
CA GLY A 27 -10.24 15.53 6.34
C GLY A 27 -9.28 16.23 5.38
N PHE A 28 -8.57 15.49 4.53
CA PHE A 28 -7.67 15.99 3.50
C PHE A 28 -7.60 15.00 2.32
N VAL A 29 -7.02 15.43 1.19
CA VAL A 29 -6.72 14.54 0.06
C VAL A 29 -5.22 14.19 0.11
N PRO A 30 -4.82 12.94 0.39
CA PRO A 30 -3.42 12.53 0.31
C PRO A 30 -2.75 12.88 -1.03
N GLU A 31 -1.47 13.27 -1.02
CA GLU A 31 -0.73 13.71 -2.22
C GLU A 31 -0.79 12.67 -3.36
N VAL A 32 -0.77 11.37 -3.02
CA VAL A 32 -0.89 10.28 -4.01
C VAL A 32 -2.18 10.38 -4.83
N PHE A 33 -3.32 10.69 -4.20
CA PHE A 33 -4.60 10.84 -4.90
C PHE A 33 -4.71 12.18 -5.62
N GLN A 34 -4.00 13.21 -5.17
CA GLN A 34 -3.85 14.46 -5.91
C GLN A 34 -2.99 14.26 -7.18
N ALA A 35 -1.90 13.50 -7.10
CA ALA A 35 -1.03 13.20 -8.23
C ALA A 35 -1.77 12.38 -9.31
N MET A 36 -2.63 11.45 -8.88
CA MET A 36 -3.53 10.69 -9.77
C MET A 36 -4.77 11.48 -10.23
N GLY A 37 -4.94 12.70 -9.71
CA GLY A 37 -6.17 13.49 -9.79
C GLY A 37 -6.45 14.17 -11.12
N ARG A 38 -5.62 13.99 -12.15
CA ARG A 38 -5.87 14.59 -13.47
C ARG A 38 -7.07 13.93 -14.18
N ASN A 39 -7.17 12.61 -14.08
CA ASN A 39 -8.12 11.78 -14.82
C ASN A 39 -8.96 10.94 -13.85
N GLY A 40 -10.27 11.21 -13.80
CA GLY A 40 -11.19 10.57 -12.88
C GLY A 40 -11.45 9.10 -13.17
N GLU A 41 -11.40 8.67 -14.43
CA GLU A 41 -11.49 7.25 -14.80
C GLU A 41 -10.32 6.45 -14.23
N PHE A 42 -9.11 7.00 -14.36
CA PHE A 42 -7.91 6.38 -13.80
C PHE A 42 -7.98 6.30 -12.28
N LEU A 43 -8.29 7.43 -11.62
CA LEU A 43 -8.40 7.49 -10.16
C LEU A 43 -9.46 6.52 -9.62
N GLU A 44 -10.63 6.45 -10.25
CA GLU A 44 -11.68 5.50 -9.87
C GLU A 44 -11.21 4.05 -9.97
N ARG A 45 -10.53 3.70 -11.07
CA ARG A 45 -10.09 2.32 -11.28
C ARG A 45 -9.05 1.88 -10.26
N VAL A 46 -8.10 2.75 -9.93
CA VAL A 46 -7.07 2.48 -8.91
C VAL A 46 -7.72 2.30 -7.53
N LEU A 47 -8.64 3.18 -7.15
CA LEU A 47 -9.36 3.07 -5.88
C LEU A 47 -10.23 1.81 -5.83
N GLY A 48 -10.89 1.46 -6.92
CA GLY A 48 -11.68 0.23 -7.02
C GLY A 48 -10.83 -1.03 -6.83
N ILE A 49 -9.60 -1.06 -7.36
CA ILE A 49 -8.64 -2.16 -7.11
C ILE A 49 -8.29 -2.21 -5.62
N ALA A 50 -7.97 -1.06 -5.00
CA ALA A 50 -7.60 -1.00 -3.58
C ALA A 50 -8.75 -1.43 -2.64
N GLU A 51 -10.00 -1.13 -3.02
CA GLU A 51 -11.20 -1.50 -2.27
C GLU A 51 -11.44 -3.02 -2.30
N VAL A 52 -11.28 -3.67 -3.45
CA VAL A 52 -11.50 -5.12 -3.57
C VAL A 52 -10.29 -5.96 -3.14
N ALA A 53 -9.09 -5.39 -3.16
CA ALA A 53 -7.89 -6.08 -2.72
C ALA A 53 -7.99 -6.45 -1.23
N GLY A 54 -7.66 -7.71 -0.91
CA GLY A 54 -7.70 -8.22 0.46
C GLY A 54 -9.10 -8.56 0.99
N LYS A 55 -10.14 -8.62 0.13
CA LYS A 55 -11.43 -9.20 0.53
C LYS A 55 -11.21 -10.61 1.10
N GLY A 56 -11.70 -10.85 2.32
CA GLY A 56 -11.49 -12.10 3.07
C GLY A 56 -10.40 -12.03 4.14
N LEU A 57 -9.62 -10.95 4.19
CA LEU A 57 -8.70 -10.66 5.30
C LEU A 57 -9.38 -9.71 6.29
N ASP A 58 -9.07 -9.89 7.57
CA ASP A 58 -9.37 -8.88 8.57
C ASP A 58 -8.47 -7.63 8.36
N PRO A 59 -8.89 -6.44 8.85
CA PRO A 59 -8.14 -5.20 8.63
C PRO A 59 -6.69 -5.24 9.14
N LYS A 60 -6.45 -5.92 10.26
CA LYS A 60 -5.12 -6.02 10.88
C LYS A 60 -4.17 -6.80 9.97
N THR A 61 -4.62 -7.96 9.48
CA THR A 61 -3.85 -8.76 8.51
C THR A 61 -3.60 -8.01 7.20
N LYS A 62 -4.61 -7.29 6.69
CA LYS A 62 -4.45 -6.51 5.45
C LYS A 62 -3.36 -5.43 5.59
N GLU A 63 -3.36 -4.67 6.69
CA GLU A 63 -2.35 -3.63 6.90
C GLU A 63 -0.94 -4.19 7.13
N LEU A 64 -0.80 -5.32 7.85
CA LEU A 64 0.50 -5.98 8.02
C LEU A 64 1.11 -6.42 6.67
N ILE A 65 0.28 -6.93 5.75
CA ILE A 65 0.74 -7.24 4.39
C ILE A 65 1.19 -5.98 3.65
N ILE A 66 0.44 -4.88 3.78
CA ILE A 66 0.81 -3.60 3.14
C ILE A 66 2.15 -3.08 3.68
N ILE A 67 2.35 -3.13 5.00
CA ILE A 67 3.61 -2.75 5.65
C ILE A 67 4.77 -3.60 5.12
N ALA A 68 4.63 -4.93 5.11
CA ALA A 68 5.67 -5.84 4.64
C ALA A 68 6.05 -5.57 3.17
N VAL A 69 5.06 -5.42 2.29
CA VAL A 69 5.28 -5.12 0.86
C VAL A 69 5.91 -3.74 0.67
N SER A 70 5.46 -2.74 1.43
CA SER A 70 6.01 -1.38 1.39
C SER A 70 7.47 -1.34 1.81
N ALA A 71 7.83 -2.10 2.85
CA ALA A 71 9.21 -2.22 3.32
C ALA A 71 10.12 -2.87 2.26
N VAL A 72 9.70 -4.00 1.66
CA VAL A 72 10.47 -4.69 0.62
C VAL A 72 10.66 -3.81 -0.62
N ASN A 73 9.65 -3.00 -0.96
CA ASN A 73 9.71 -2.07 -2.09
C ASN A 73 10.42 -0.74 -1.75
N GLY A 74 10.85 -0.52 -0.51
CA GLY A 74 11.52 0.71 -0.07
C GLY A 74 10.63 1.95 -0.15
N CYS A 75 9.31 1.83 0.00
CA CYS A 75 8.39 2.96 -0.06
C CYS A 75 8.19 3.58 1.33
N GLU A 76 9.03 4.56 1.68
CA GLU A 76 8.93 5.30 2.96
C GLU A 76 7.56 5.96 3.15
N TYR A 77 7.06 6.67 2.13
CA TYR A 77 5.72 7.28 2.17
C TYR A 77 4.62 6.25 2.47
N CYS A 78 4.71 5.05 1.90
CA CYS A 78 3.72 4.00 2.10
C CYS A 78 3.78 3.48 3.54
N LEU A 79 5.00 3.29 4.08
CA LEU A 79 5.18 2.86 5.47
C LEU A 79 4.59 3.86 6.45
N ASP A 80 4.85 5.16 6.27
CA ASP A 80 4.30 6.18 7.16
C ASP A 80 2.76 6.26 7.08
N ALA A 81 2.23 6.26 5.86
CA ALA A 81 0.79 6.33 5.63
C ALA A 81 0.06 5.11 6.21
N HIS A 82 0.61 3.91 6.01
CA HIS A 82 -0.01 2.67 6.45
C HIS A 82 0.30 2.31 7.89
N ARG A 83 1.36 2.85 8.52
CA ARG A 83 1.60 2.67 9.97
C ARG A 83 0.42 3.22 10.77
N SER A 84 -0.06 4.41 10.42
CA SER A 84 -1.22 5.01 11.10
C SER A 84 -2.50 4.19 10.89
N ALA A 85 -2.70 3.67 9.68
CA ALA A 85 -3.84 2.80 9.37
C ALA A 85 -3.77 1.45 10.10
N ALA A 86 -2.58 0.85 10.18
CA ALA A 86 -2.30 -0.38 10.92
C ALA A 86 -2.64 -0.23 12.41
N LEU A 87 -2.16 0.85 13.04
CA LEU A 87 -2.47 1.14 14.45
C LEU A 87 -3.98 1.32 14.65
N ALA A 88 -4.67 2.03 13.76
CA ALA A 88 -6.11 2.20 13.80
C ALA A 88 -6.88 0.86 13.60
N ALA A 89 -6.28 -0.10 12.90
CA ALA A 89 -6.79 -1.46 12.73
C ALA A 89 -6.46 -2.40 13.91
N GLY A 90 -5.76 -1.92 14.96
CA GLY A 90 -5.40 -2.70 16.14
C GLY A 90 -4.12 -3.52 16.01
N VAL A 91 -3.25 -3.17 15.07
CA VAL A 91 -1.87 -3.67 15.01
C VAL A 91 -1.05 -2.98 16.11
N THR A 92 -0.16 -3.70 16.80
CA THR A 92 0.80 -3.11 17.74
C THR A 92 2.14 -2.81 17.08
N ASP A 93 2.95 -1.96 17.71
CA ASP A 93 4.31 -1.67 17.21
C ASP A 93 5.22 -2.92 17.21
N GLU A 94 5.01 -3.84 18.15
CA GLU A 94 5.69 -5.14 18.17
C GLU A 94 5.31 -6.00 16.96
N GLU A 95 4.04 -6.01 16.57
CA GLU A 95 3.59 -6.74 15.37
C GLU A 95 4.08 -6.12 14.07
N ILE A 96 4.15 -4.78 14.00
CA ILE A 96 4.79 -4.07 12.89
C ILE A 96 6.26 -4.47 12.79
N THR A 97 6.99 -4.45 13.91
CA THR A 97 8.41 -4.84 13.97
C THR A 97 8.59 -6.30 13.52
N ALA A 98 7.76 -7.21 14.04
CA ALA A 98 7.80 -8.62 13.64
C ALA A 98 7.52 -8.81 12.14
N ALA A 99 6.58 -8.05 11.56
CA ALA A 99 6.32 -8.10 10.12
C ALA A 99 7.52 -7.60 9.29
N LEU A 100 8.23 -6.56 9.76
CA LEU A 100 9.45 -6.07 9.13
C LEU A 100 10.60 -7.09 9.22
N GLU A 101 10.77 -7.76 10.36
CA GLU A 101 11.74 -8.84 10.54
C GLU A 101 11.47 -10.01 9.58
N VAL A 102 10.21 -10.44 9.48
CA VAL A 102 9.78 -11.47 8.51
C VAL A 102 10.07 -11.02 7.08
N ALA A 103 9.70 -9.79 6.72
CA ALA A 103 9.93 -9.24 5.38
C ALA A 103 11.42 -9.19 5.01
N ALA A 104 12.27 -8.76 5.95
CA ALA A 104 13.72 -8.72 5.77
C ALA A 104 14.31 -10.13 5.61
N SER A 105 13.94 -11.06 6.48
CA SER A 105 14.39 -12.45 6.42
C SER A 105 14.00 -13.12 5.11
N ILE A 106 12.75 -12.98 4.67
CA ILE A 106 12.26 -13.60 3.44
C ILE A 106 12.89 -12.94 2.20
N SER A 107 13.12 -11.62 2.23
CA SER A 107 13.85 -10.93 1.15
C SER A 107 15.28 -11.46 0.99
N LEU A 108 15.99 -11.70 2.09
CA LEU A 108 17.33 -12.30 2.07
C LEU A 108 17.30 -13.68 1.40
N PHE A 109 16.42 -14.58 1.85
CA PHE A 109 16.32 -15.93 1.28
C PHE A 109 15.90 -15.90 -0.18
N ASN A 110 14.94 -15.05 -0.55
CA ASN A 110 14.50 -14.89 -1.93
C ASN A 110 15.65 -14.49 -2.85
N ASN A 111 16.48 -13.53 -2.42
CA ASN A 111 17.62 -13.07 -3.22
C ASN A 111 18.71 -14.14 -3.30
N PHE A 112 19.01 -14.83 -2.20
CA PHE A 112 19.97 -15.94 -2.19
C PHE A 112 19.53 -17.07 -3.13
N ASN A 113 18.28 -17.52 -3.00
CA ASN A 113 17.71 -18.59 -3.81
C ASN A 113 17.71 -18.24 -5.31
N LYS A 114 17.37 -16.99 -5.66
CA LYS A 114 17.49 -16.49 -7.04
C LYS A 114 18.94 -16.52 -7.54
N ALA A 115 19.89 -16.08 -6.73
CA ALA A 115 21.30 -16.01 -7.12
C ALA A 115 21.90 -17.40 -7.40
N ILE A 116 21.55 -18.41 -6.62
CA ILE A 116 22.01 -19.79 -6.85
C ILE A 116 21.16 -20.55 -7.88
N SER A 117 20.18 -19.89 -8.50
CA SER A 117 19.20 -20.51 -9.40
C SER A 117 18.53 -21.74 -8.76
N LEU A 118 18.20 -21.65 -7.47
CA LEU A 118 17.56 -22.73 -6.72
C LEU A 118 16.23 -23.05 -7.39
N LYS A 119 16.17 -24.19 -8.07
CA LYS A 119 14.92 -24.70 -8.63
C LYS A 119 14.13 -25.37 -7.51
N SER A 120 12.81 -25.25 -7.58
CA SER A 120 11.92 -25.98 -6.67
C SER A 120 12.11 -27.48 -6.87
N ASP A 121 12.85 -28.10 -5.95
CA ASP A 121 12.81 -29.54 -5.67
C ASP A 121 12.08 -29.72 -4.32
N LEU A 122 10.92 -29.07 -4.18
CA LEU A 122 9.95 -29.43 -3.15
C LEU A 122 9.30 -30.76 -3.57
N LYS A 123 10.10 -31.84 -3.67
CA LYS A 123 9.61 -33.17 -3.97
C LYS A 123 8.68 -33.66 -2.86
N SER A 124 7.48 -34.00 -3.29
CA SER A 124 6.61 -35.05 -2.75
C SER A 124 6.27 -34.97 -1.26
N LYS A 125 5.21 -34.23 -0.95
CA LYS A 125 3.97 -34.85 -0.46
C LYS A 125 2.81 -34.37 -1.32
#